data_AF-A0A9D3V5I6-F1
#
_entry.id   AF-A0A9D3V5I6-F1
#
_cell.length_a   1.000
_cell.length_b   1.000
_cell.length_c   1.000
_cell.angle_alpha   90.00
_cell.angle_beta   90.00
_cell.angle_gamma   90.00
#
_symmetry.space_group_name_H-M   'P 1'
#
loop_
_entity.id
_entity.type
_entity.pdbx_description
1 polymer ?
#
loop_
_entity_poly.entity_id
_entity_poly.type
_entity_poly.pdbx_seq_one_letter_code
_entity_poly.pdbx_strand_id
1 'polypeptide(L)'
;MKKMMVYERGGGGWQSTPPRAIKVFCWNCRRIGNPTTIRELKQLLVANDPDIVFLCETKIYSNCFPRIKNVCRMSNCLADDSNERSGGLAMLWREWLEVVIQSYSSNHIDSLVKLDNRIDIRFTSFYGHTDLNFRD
;
A
#
# COMPACT_ATOMS: atom_id res chain seq x y z
N MET A 1 -3.25 -3.00 12.73
CA MET A 1 -1.83 -3.42 12.60
C MET A 1 -1.12 -2.46 11.65
N LYS A 2 0.08 -1.99 12.01
CA LYS A 2 0.97 -1.17 11.17
C LYS A 2 2.24 -1.97 10.93
N LYS A 3 2.74 -2.03 9.70
CA LYS A 3 3.99 -2.71 9.38
C LYS A 3 4.75 -1.90 8.34
N MET A 4 6.03 -1.66 8.60
CA MET A 4 6.95 -1.23 7.56
C MET A 4 7.78 -2.43 7.12
N MET A 5 7.91 -2.62 5.83
CA MET A 5 8.84 -3.56 5.23
C MET A 5 9.84 -2.75 4.41
N VAL A 6 11.12 -2.96 4.67
CA VAL A 6 12.21 -2.35 3.91
C VAL A 6 12.84 -3.47 3.09
N TYR A 7 12.83 -3.32 1.78
CA TYR A 7 13.49 -4.24 0.87
C TYR A 7 14.81 -3.64 0.43
N GLU A 8 15.89 -4.21 0.95
CA GLU A 8 17.26 -3.85 0.60
C GLU A 8 17.80 -4.82 -0.46
N ARG A 9 18.59 -4.29 -1.40
CA ARG A 9 19.21 -5.10 -2.45
C ARG A 9 20.32 -5.96 -1.83
N GLY A 10 20.22 -7.28 -1.89
CA GLY A 10 21.35 -8.16 -1.63
C GLY A 10 22.37 -8.06 -2.76
N GLY A 11 23.59 -7.60 -2.48
CA GLY A 11 24.67 -7.54 -3.46
C GLY A 11 26.03 -7.38 -2.81
N GLY A 12 26.80 -8.47 -2.73
CA GLY A 12 28.23 -8.42 -2.42
C GLY A 12 28.99 -7.83 -3.60
N GLY A 13 29.84 -6.85 -3.32
CA GLY A 13 30.73 -6.23 -4.31
C GLY A 13 30.94 -4.74 -4.04
N TRP A 14 32.19 -4.35 -3.84
CA TRP A 14 32.62 -2.99 -3.62
C TRP A 14 32.47 -2.16 -4.92
N GLN A 15 31.41 -1.37 -5.08
CA GLN A 15 31.41 -0.06 -5.77
C GLN A 15 30.03 0.62 -5.83
N SER A 16 30.07 1.95 -5.64
CA SER A 16 29.07 3.02 -5.82
C SER A 16 27.75 2.91 -5.04
N THR A 17 27.27 4.09 -4.60
CA THR A 17 26.17 4.35 -3.66
C THR A 17 25.09 3.28 -3.61
N PRO A 18 24.69 2.79 -2.40
CA PRO A 18 23.66 1.78 -2.28
C PRO A 18 22.41 2.23 -3.03
N PRO A 19 21.88 1.41 -3.93
CA PRO A 19 20.60 1.64 -4.56
C PRO A 19 19.56 1.87 -3.48
N ARG A 20 18.72 2.89 -3.64
CA ARG A 20 17.74 3.26 -2.61
C ARG A 20 16.84 2.06 -2.30
N ALA A 21 16.82 1.64 -1.03
CA ALA A 21 15.94 0.58 -0.56
C ALA A 21 14.47 0.97 -0.79
N ILE A 22 13.65 0.01 -1.21
CA ILE A 22 12.21 0.23 -1.36
C ILE A 22 11.54 0.08 -0.01
N LYS A 23 10.86 1.15 0.43
CA LYS A 23 10.08 1.15 1.67
C LYS A 23 8.61 0.94 1.39
N VAL A 24 8.05 -0.14 1.92
CA VAL A 24 6.63 -0.45 1.86
C VAL A 24 6.02 -0.23 3.24
N PHE A 25 4.98 0.60 3.30
CA PHE A 25 4.20 0.82 4.51
C PHE A 25 2.82 0.18 4.36
N CYS A 26 2.45 -0.70 5.28
CA CYS A 26 1.15 -1.36 5.32
C CYS A 26 0.39 -0.97 6.58
N TRP A 27 -0.85 -0.52 6.45
CA TRP A 27 -1.67 -0.16 7.59
C TRP A 27 -3.14 -0.54 7.42
N ASN A 28 -3.64 -1.24 8.43
CA ASN A 28 -5.07 -1.39 8.64
C ASN A 28 -5.62 -0.13 9.35
N CYS A 29 -6.30 0.73 8.58
CA CYS A 29 -6.76 2.06 8.99
C CYS A 29 -8.01 2.03 9.87
N ARG A 30 -8.85 0.99 9.75
CA ARG A 30 -10.15 0.86 10.43
C ARG A 30 -11.03 2.12 10.33
N ARG A 31 -11.21 2.66 9.11
CA ARG A 31 -11.90 3.94 8.74
C ARG A 31 -10.97 5.15 8.61
N ILE A 32 -10.53 5.41 7.38
CA ILE A 32 -9.67 6.57 7.05
C ILE A 32 -10.42 7.92 6.98
N GLY A 33 -11.75 7.93 7.13
CA GLY A 33 -12.56 9.15 7.16
C GLY A 33 -12.41 9.99 8.44
N ASN A 34 -11.91 9.40 9.53
CA ASN A 34 -11.74 10.09 10.83
C ASN A 34 -10.53 11.05 10.79
N PRO A 35 -10.69 12.33 11.19
CA PRO A 35 -9.58 13.30 11.27
C PRO A 35 -8.37 12.82 12.07
N THR A 36 -8.59 12.09 13.17
CA THR A 36 -7.53 11.51 14.00
C THR A 36 -6.74 10.47 13.22
N THR A 37 -7.42 9.56 12.52
CA THR A 37 -6.79 8.55 11.64
C THR A 37 -5.98 9.22 10.54
N ILE A 38 -6.47 10.30 9.94
CA ILE A 38 -5.74 11.07 8.92
C ILE A 38 -4.50 11.74 9.50
N ARG A 39 -4.60 12.32 10.70
CA ARG A 39 -3.45 12.94 11.37
C ARG A 39 -2.38 11.90 11.65
N GLU A 40 -2.77 10.74 12.17
CA GLU A 40 -1.86 9.64 12.44
C GLU A 40 -1.21 9.10 11.15
N LEU A 41 -1.99 8.96 10.07
CA LEU A 41 -1.46 8.59 8.75
C LEU A 41 -0.36 9.57 8.32
N LYS A 42 -0.65 10.87 8.36
CA LYS A 42 0.31 11.91 7.95
C LYS A 42 1.60 11.83 8.76
N GLN A 43 1.51 11.66 10.07
CA GLN A 43 2.69 11.53 10.92
C GLN A 43 3.53 10.30 10.56
N LEU A 44 2.88 9.17 10.30
CA LEU A 44 3.57 7.94 9.90
C LEU A 44 4.23 8.08 8.53
N LEU A 45 3.56 8.72 7.57
CA LEU A 45 4.13 8.96 6.25
C LEU A 45 5.34 9.88 6.30
N VAL A 46 5.28 10.95 7.10
CA VAL A 46 6.42 11.87 7.29
C VAL A 46 7.58 11.17 8.00
N ALA A 47 7.31 10.38 9.03
CA ALA A 47 8.36 9.71 9.80
C ALA A 47 9.08 8.62 9.01
N ASN A 48 8.36 7.92 8.13
CA ASN A 48 8.86 6.72 7.47
C ASN A 48 9.29 6.94 6.01
N ASP A 49 8.70 7.96 5.37
CA ASP A 49 8.92 8.32 3.97
C ASP A 49 8.82 7.12 3.01
N PRO A 50 7.66 6.42 2.97
CA PRO A 50 7.53 5.20 2.17
C PRO A 50 7.47 5.51 0.67
N ASP A 51 7.71 4.46 -0.12
CA ASP A 51 7.63 4.46 -1.58
C ASP A 51 6.35 3.82 -2.08
N ILE A 52 5.87 2.83 -1.32
CA ILE A 52 4.60 2.13 -1.53
C ILE A 52 3.83 2.18 -0.21
N VAL A 53 2.54 2.50 -0.29
CA VAL A 53 1.60 2.52 0.82
C VAL A 53 0.45 1.58 0.51
N PHE A 54 0.24 0.58 1.35
CA PHE A 54 -0.92 -0.30 1.31
C PHE A 54 -1.83 -0.01 2.51
N LEU A 55 -3.10 0.26 2.24
CA LEU A 55 -4.13 0.54 3.23
C LEU A 55 -5.25 -0.49 3.09
N CYS A 56 -5.67 -1.07 4.22
CA CYS A 56 -6.86 -1.93 4.28
C CYS A 56 -7.86 -1.42 5.33
N GLU A 57 -9.11 -1.88 5.20
CA GLU A 57 -10.25 -1.36 5.98
C GLU A 57 -10.43 0.16 5.86
N THR A 58 -10.33 0.68 4.64
CA THR A 58 -10.56 2.11 4.38
C THR A 58 -11.99 2.50 4.73
N LYS A 59 -12.99 1.61 4.53
CA LYS A 59 -14.44 1.88 4.68
C LYS A 59 -14.86 3.15 3.94
N ILE A 60 -14.25 3.42 2.80
CA ILE A 60 -14.59 4.58 1.99
C ILE A 60 -14.92 4.16 0.56
N TYR A 61 -16.08 4.63 0.10
CA TYR A 61 -16.54 4.62 -1.28
C TYR A 61 -15.60 5.37 -2.23
N SER A 62 -15.63 5.01 -3.51
CA SER A 62 -14.83 5.57 -4.62
C SER A 62 -14.58 7.10 -4.62
N ASN A 63 -15.50 7.90 -4.08
CA ASN A 63 -15.40 9.35 -4.04
C ASN A 63 -14.27 9.95 -3.16
N CYS A 64 -13.60 9.20 -2.29
CA CYS A 64 -12.47 9.75 -1.51
C CYS A 64 -11.08 9.37 -1.99
N PHE A 65 -10.95 8.69 -3.14
CA PHE A 65 -9.63 8.36 -3.68
C PHE A 65 -8.73 9.58 -3.94
N PRO A 66 -9.23 10.73 -4.45
CA PRO A 66 -8.42 11.94 -4.57
C PRO A 66 -7.90 12.44 -3.22
N ARG A 67 -8.73 12.34 -2.17
CA ARG A 67 -8.36 12.75 -0.80
C ARG A 67 -7.28 11.84 -0.22
N ILE A 68 -7.37 10.52 -0.41
CA ILE A 68 -6.36 9.58 0.06
C ILE A 68 -5.03 9.80 -0.67
N LYS A 69 -5.05 9.99 -1.99
CA LYS A 69 -3.84 10.35 -2.77
C LYS A 69 -3.18 11.62 -2.23
N ASN A 70 -3.96 12.67 -1.98
CA ASN A 70 -3.46 13.93 -1.44
C ASN A 70 -2.86 13.76 -0.03
N VAL A 71 -3.56 13.04 0.86
CA VAL A 71 -3.04 12.73 2.21
C VAL A 71 -1.74 11.93 2.14
N CYS A 72 -1.65 10.96 1.24
CA CYS A 72 -0.49 10.09 1.10
C CYS A 72 0.67 10.73 0.34
N ARG A 73 0.42 11.83 -0.38
CA ARG A 73 1.38 12.50 -1.28
C ARG A 73 1.99 11.54 -2.31
N MET A 74 1.15 10.63 -2.82
CA MET A 74 1.50 9.64 -3.83
C MET A 74 0.85 10.01 -5.15
N SER A 75 1.61 9.87 -6.25
CA SER A 75 1.15 10.21 -7.59
C SER A 75 0.19 9.15 -8.15
N ASN A 76 0.45 7.88 -7.83
CA ASN A 76 -0.28 6.74 -8.36
C ASN A 76 -1.07 6.01 -7.27
N CYS A 77 -2.20 5.40 -7.66
CA CYS A 77 -3.10 4.69 -6.75
C CYS A 77 -3.94 3.65 -7.50
N LEU A 78 -4.06 2.45 -6.92
CA LEU A 78 -5.12 1.49 -7.19
C LEU A 78 -5.97 1.39 -5.92
N ALA A 79 -7.29 1.42 -6.06
CA ALA A 79 -8.17 1.14 -4.94
C ALA A 79 -9.36 0.31 -5.42
N ASP A 80 -9.73 -0.68 -4.61
CA ASP A 80 -10.93 -1.47 -4.82
C ASP A 80 -12.06 -0.87 -3.98
N ASP A 81 -13.22 -0.66 -4.61
CA ASP A 81 -14.37 -0.05 -3.93
C ASP A 81 -14.94 -1.04 -2.93
N SER A 82 -15.05 -0.61 -1.68
CA SER A 82 -15.75 -1.42 -0.69
C SER A 82 -17.24 -1.33 -0.97
N ASN A 83 -17.81 -2.36 -1.60
CA ASN A 83 -19.19 -2.70 -1.28
C ASN A 83 -19.25 -2.85 0.25
N GLU A 84 -20.29 -2.33 0.89
CA GLU A 84 -20.39 -1.99 2.33
C GLU A 84 -19.88 -3.06 3.33
N ARG A 85 -19.68 -4.30 2.87
CA ARG A 85 -19.19 -5.46 3.61
C ARG A 85 -17.66 -5.67 3.58
N SER A 86 -16.93 -5.29 2.52
CA SER A 86 -15.54 -5.76 2.32
C SER A 86 -14.44 -4.87 2.92
N GLY A 87 -14.77 -3.66 3.39
CA GLY A 87 -13.81 -2.80 4.08
C GLY A 87 -12.79 -2.07 3.18
N GLY A 88 -12.57 -2.49 1.94
CA GLY A 88 -11.86 -1.73 0.90
C GLY A 88 -10.33 -1.74 1.05
N LEU A 89 -9.65 -1.88 -0.09
CA LEU A 89 -8.20 -1.92 -0.20
C LEU A 89 -7.70 -0.76 -1.07
N ALA A 90 -6.55 -0.19 -0.70
CA ALA A 90 -5.87 0.81 -1.53
C ALA A 90 -4.36 0.57 -1.51
N MET A 91 -3.75 0.63 -2.68
CA MET A 91 -2.31 0.63 -2.89
C MET A 91 -1.92 1.93 -3.57
N LEU A 92 -0.97 2.67 -3.00
CA LEU A 92 -0.46 3.93 -3.52
C LEU A 92 1.06 3.85 -3.68
N TRP A 93 1.60 4.51 -4.69
CA TRP A 93 3.05 4.51 -4.93
C TRP A 93 3.52 5.81 -5.59
N ARG A 94 4.83 6.05 -5.49
CA ARG A 94 5.48 7.23 -6.08
C ARG A 94 5.56 7.14 -7.60
N GLU A 95 5.66 8.29 -8.24
CA GLU A 95 5.74 8.41 -9.70
C GLU A 95 6.94 7.70 -10.32
N TRP A 96 8.09 7.75 -9.65
CA TRP A 96 9.31 7.11 -10.14
C TRP A 96 9.31 5.58 -10.01
N LEU A 97 8.28 4.99 -9.38
CA LEU A 97 8.10 3.55 -9.32
C LEU A 97 7.16 3.06 -10.42
N GLU A 98 7.66 2.17 -11.26
CA GLU A 98 6.81 1.44 -12.20
C GLU A 98 6.20 0.21 -11.49
N VAL A 99 4.87 0.24 -11.34
CA VAL A 99 4.10 -0.83 -10.71
C VAL A 99 3.08 -1.36 -11.70
N VAL A 100 3.13 -2.66 -11.97
CA VAL A 100 2.19 -3.37 -12.83
C VAL A 100 1.27 -4.22 -11.95
N ILE A 101 -0.02 -3.89 -11.96
CA ILE A 101 -1.03 -4.69 -11.25
C ILE A 101 -1.27 -5.98 -12.01
N GLN A 102 -1.08 -7.12 -11.33
CA GLN A 102 -1.28 -8.45 -11.93
C GLN A 102 -2.70 -8.94 -11.67
N SER A 103 -3.19 -8.80 -10.45
CA SER A 103 -4.57 -9.12 -10.08
C SER A 103 -4.97 -8.35 -8.82
N TYR A 104 -6.26 -8.13 -8.63
CA TYR A 104 -6.80 -7.59 -7.39
C TYR A 104 -8.20 -8.13 -7.13
N SER A 105 -8.61 -8.14 -5.87
CA SER A 105 -9.95 -8.45 -5.38
C SER A 105 -10.25 -7.64 -4.12
N SER A 106 -11.42 -7.85 -3.54
CA SER A 106 -11.79 -7.29 -2.24
C SER A 106 -10.85 -7.69 -1.10
N ASN A 107 -10.09 -8.78 -1.28
CA ASN A 107 -9.24 -9.37 -0.25
C ASN A 107 -7.75 -9.33 -0.59
N HIS A 108 -7.35 -8.96 -1.81
CA HIS A 108 -5.93 -8.90 -2.16
C HIS A 108 -5.61 -7.90 -3.26
N ILE A 109 -4.36 -7.42 -3.27
CA ILE A 109 -3.74 -6.73 -4.40
C ILE A 109 -2.41 -7.40 -4.68
N ASP A 110 -2.24 -7.91 -5.90
CA ASP A 110 -1.01 -8.50 -6.40
C ASP A 110 -0.39 -7.62 -7.48
N SER A 111 0.90 -7.34 -7.32
CA SER A 111 1.60 -6.38 -8.17
C SER A 111 3.05 -6.78 -8.40
N LEU A 112 3.57 -6.33 -9.54
CA LEU A 112 4.97 -6.42 -9.89
C LEU A 112 5.56 -5.01 -9.87
N VAL A 113 6.54 -4.78 -9.00
CA VAL A 113 7.27 -3.52 -8.87
C VAL A 113 8.57 -3.67 -9.66
N LYS A 114 8.67 -2.96 -10.78
CA LYS A 114 9.86 -2.98 -11.61
C LYS A 114 10.92 -2.05 -11.04
N LEU A 115 12.14 -2.55 -10.95
CA LEU A 115 13.31 -1.76 -10.54
C LEU A 115 14.31 -1.75 -11.67
N ASP A 116 14.74 -0.55 -12.07
CA ASP A 116 15.60 -0.33 -13.23
C ASP A 116 16.74 -1.36 -13.35
N ASN A 117 16.67 -2.12 -14.44
CA ASN A 117 17.69 -3.02 -14.98
C ASN A 117 18.18 -4.16 -14.08
N ARG A 118 17.47 -4.56 -13.01
CA ARG A 118 18.05 -5.54 -12.06
C ARG A 118 17.12 -6.66 -11.60
N ILE A 119 15.99 -6.40 -10.95
CA ILE A 119 15.07 -7.43 -10.42
C ILE A 119 13.67 -6.84 -10.26
N ASP A 120 12.66 -7.51 -10.80
CA ASP A 120 11.26 -7.18 -10.50
C ASP A 120 10.85 -7.80 -9.16
N ILE A 121 10.27 -7.00 -8.26
CA ILE A 121 9.77 -7.46 -6.97
C ILE A 121 8.28 -7.73 -7.09
N ARG A 122 7.85 -8.94 -6.78
CA ARG A 122 6.42 -9.23 -6.61
C ARG A 122 5.97 -8.81 -5.21
N PHE A 123 5.04 -7.87 -5.15
CA PHE A 123 4.39 -7.45 -3.92
C PHE A 123 2.92 -7.90 -3.94
N THR A 124 2.61 -8.88 -3.09
CA THR A 124 1.26 -9.37 -2.88
C THR A 124 0.80 -9.02 -1.47
N SER A 125 -0.28 -8.27 -1.38
CA SER A 125 -0.89 -7.84 -0.14
C SER A 125 -2.23 -8.53 0.02
N PHE A 126 -2.45 -9.14 1.18
CA PHE A 126 -3.68 -9.84 1.53
C PHE A 126 -4.34 -9.17 2.72
N TYR A 127 -5.67 -9.18 2.70
CA TYR A 127 -6.52 -8.82 3.80
C TYR A 127 -7.58 -9.90 3.97
N GLY A 128 -7.51 -10.64 5.08
CA GLY A 128 -8.46 -11.69 5.38
C GLY A 128 -9.79 -11.08 5.82
N HIS A 129 -10.85 -11.29 5.04
CA HIS A 129 -12.21 -11.14 5.52
C HIS A 129 -12.61 -12.44 6.21
N THR A 130 -12.83 -12.41 7.52
CA THR A 130 -13.48 -13.52 8.20
C THR A 130 -14.97 -13.40 7.90
N ASP A 131 -15.45 -14.09 6.86
CA ASP A 131 -16.88 -14.33 6.69
C ASP A 131 -17.36 -15.16 7.88
N LEU A 132 -17.81 -14.50 8.94
CA LEU A 132 -18.39 -15.15 10.13
C LEU A 132 -19.78 -15.76 9.85
N ASN A 133 -20.27 -15.67 8.60
CA ASN A 133 -21.58 -16.16 8.18
C ASN A 133 -21.58 -17.58 7.62
N PHE A 134 -20.44 -18.29 7.60
CA PHE A 134 -20.40 -19.75 7.47
C PHE A 134 -20.08 -20.35 8.83
N ARG A 135 -21.07 -20.32 9.73
CA ARG A 135 -21.20 -21.30 10.80
C ARG A 135 -22.51 -22.03 10.54
N ASP A 136 -22.40 -23.35 10.54
CA ASP A 136 -23.39 -24.35 10.09
C ASP A 136 -24.82 -24.12 10.58
#